data_AF-A0A8R1E760-F1
#
_entry.id   AF-A0A8R1E760-F1
#
_cell.length_a   1.000
_cell.length_b   1.000
_cell.length_c   1.000
_cell.angle_alpha   90.00
_cell.angle_beta   90.00
_cell.angle_gamma   90.00
#
_symmetry.space_group_name_H-M   'P 1'
#
loop_
_entity.id
_entity.type
_entity.pdbx_description
1 polymer ?
#
loop_
_entity_poly.entity_id
_entity_poly.type
_entity_poly.pdbx_seq_one_letter_code
_entity_poly.pdbx_strand_id
1 'polypeptide(L)'
;MDRADPNFKSLSNECRETVKKDHEEFAKDRLLQAAQNKKSMKKVARDIQEYKTFIPCLRSSTSGTRITSRTEMEQDIQQIYSKLFRSNRGPPVIK
;
A
#
# COMPACT_ATOMS: atom_id res chain seq x y z
N MET A 1 -5.38 2.04 17.24
CA MET A 1 -6.00 3.34 16.92
C MET A 1 -7.20 3.48 17.82
N ASP A 2 -7.21 4.48 18.70
CA ASP A 2 -8.46 4.83 19.36
C ASP A 2 -9.37 5.47 18.31
N ARG A 3 -10.59 4.96 18.17
CA ARG A 3 -11.56 5.53 17.22
C ARG A 3 -11.99 6.94 17.64
N ALA A 4 -11.68 7.34 18.88
CA ALA A 4 -11.92 8.67 19.42
C ALA A 4 -10.86 9.71 19.01
N ASP A 5 -9.74 9.32 18.38
CA ASP A 5 -8.72 10.28 17.91
C ASP A 5 -9.32 11.16 16.78
N PRO A 6 -9.36 12.50 16.93
CA PRO A 6 -9.91 13.40 15.91
C PRO A 6 -9.19 13.30 14.56
N ASN A 7 -7.92 12.88 14.54
CA ASN A 7 -7.14 12.69 13.31
C ASN A 7 -7.40 11.34 12.63
N PHE A 8 -8.06 10.38 13.30
CA PHE A 8 -8.31 9.04 12.76
C PHE A 8 -9.06 9.09 11.43
N LYS A 9 -10.10 9.93 11.34
CA LYS A 9 -10.92 10.07 10.12
C LYS A 9 -10.12 10.66 8.96
N SER A 10 -9.29 11.67 9.24
CA SER A 10 -8.45 12.32 8.23
C SER A 10 -7.44 11.33 7.66
N LEU A 11 -6.68 10.66 8.54
CA LEU A 11 -5.67 9.68 8.14
C LEU A 11 -6.31 8.50 7.37
N SER A 12 -7.47 8.02 7.82
CA SER A 12 -8.19 6.95 7.15
C SER A 12 -8.64 7.33 5.73
N ASN A 13 -9.06 8.59 5.53
CA ASN A 13 -9.40 9.10 4.20
C ASN A 13 -8.15 9.23 3.32
N GLU A 14 -7.06 9.77 3.85
CA GLU A 14 -5.80 9.92 3.12
C GLU A 14 -5.25 8.56 2.65
N CYS A 15 -5.30 7.53 3.52
CA CYS A 15 -4.93 6.17 3.12
C CYS A 15 -5.79 5.64 1.97
N ARG A 16 -7.13 5.83 2.05
CA ARG A 16 -8.05 5.39 0.99
C ARG A 16 -7.76 6.08 -0.35
N GLU A 17 -7.55 7.39 -0.33
CA GLU A 17 -7.26 8.16 -1.55
C GLU A 17 -5.90 7.77 -2.15
N THR A 18 -4.90 7.53 -1.31
CA THR A 18 -3.58 7.07 -1.78
C THR A 18 -3.66 5.70 -2.45
N VAL A 19 -4.39 4.75 -1.84
CA VAL A 19 -4.62 3.42 -2.42
C VAL A 19 -5.39 3.52 -3.75
N LYS A 20 -6.40 4.39 -3.81
CA LYS A 20 -7.16 4.59 -5.05
C LYS A 20 -6.27 5.11 -6.19
N LYS A 21 -5.41 6.09 -5.91
CA LYS A 21 -4.45 6.63 -6.89
C LYS A 21 -3.47 5.58 -7.38
N ASP A 22 -2.92 4.75 -6.49
CA ASP A 22 -2.03 3.65 -6.86
C ASP A 22 -2.70 2.64 -7.79
N HIS A 23 -3.95 2.24 -7.49
CA HIS A 23 -4.72 1.37 -8.38
C HIS A 23 -4.96 1.99 -9.77
N GLU A 24 -5.23 3.29 -9.84
CA GLU A 24 -5.42 4.00 -11.10
C GLU A 24 -4.13 4.08 -11.92
N GLU A 25 -3.00 4.34 -11.26
CA GLU A 25 -1.67 4.38 -11.91
C GLU A 25 -1.26 3.00 -12.44
N PHE A 26 -1.45 1.95 -11.63
CA PHE A 26 -1.19 0.57 -12.04
C PHE A 26 -2.04 0.18 -13.26
N ALA A 27 -3.33 0.52 -13.27
CA ALA A 27 -4.21 0.23 -14.39
C ALA A 27 -3.77 0.97 -15.66
N LYS A 28 -3.38 2.25 -15.56
CA LYS A 28 -2.88 3.04 -16.69
C LYS A 28 -1.61 2.45 -17.28
N ASP A 29 -0.61 2.13 -16.45
CA ASP A 29 0.63 1.51 -16.90
C ASP A 29 0.37 0.16 -17.58
N ARG A 30 -0.48 -0.69 -16.98
CA ARG A 30 -0.79 -2.00 -17.55
C ARG A 30 -1.52 -1.91 -18.89
N LEU A 31 -2.42 -0.94 -19.05
CA LEU A 31 -3.12 -0.68 -20.30
C LEU A 31 -2.17 -0.15 -21.39
N LEU A 32 -1.27 0.77 -21.03
CA LEU A 32 -0.25 1.27 -21.95
C LEU A 32 0.68 0.15 -22.43
N GLN A 33 1.16 -0.67 -21.50
CA GLN A 33 1.98 -1.85 -21.80
C GLN A 33 1.21 -2.86 -22.66
N ALA A 34 -0.09 -3.00 -22.47
CA ALA A 34 -0.91 -3.89 -23.29
C ALA A 34 -1.02 -3.41 -24.74
N ALA A 35 -1.27 -2.11 -24.93
CA ALA A 35 -1.34 -1.48 -26.23
C ALA A 35 -0.02 -1.61 -26.99
N GLN A 36 1.10 -1.32 -26.33
CA GLN A 36 2.45 -1.43 -26.91
C GLN A 36 2.80 -2.87 -27.32
N ASN A 37 2.50 -3.84 -26.46
CA ASN A 37 2.88 -5.23 -26.66
C ASN A 37 1.80 -6.07 -27.38
N LYS A 38 0.73 -5.43 -27.90
CA LYS A 38 -0.45 -6.10 -28.50
C LYS A 38 -0.99 -7.25 -27.64
N LYS A 39 -0.97 -7.08 -26.32
CA LYS A 39 -1.44 -8.11 -25.38
C LYS A 39 -2.96 -8.21 -25.41
N SER A 40 -3.47 -9.41 -25.14
CA SER A 40 -4.93 -9.63 -25.02
C SER A 40 -5.53 -8.80 -23.87
N MET A 41 -6.55 -8.00 -24.20
CA MET A 41 -7.28 -7.18 -23.23
C MET A 41 -7.93 -8.00 -22.12
N LYS A 42 -8.32 -9.25 -22.39
CA LYS A 42 -8.92 -10.16 -21.39
C LYS A 42 -7.91 -10.51 -20.28
N LYS A 43 -6.64 -10.73 -20.65
CA LYS A 43 -5.57 -11.00 -19.68
C LYS A 43 -5.25 -9.76 -18.85
N VAL A 44 -5.21 -8.60 -19.49
CA VAL A 44 -4.95 -7.31 -18.83
C VAL A 44 -6.04 -6.96 -17.83
N ALA A 45 -7.31 -7.13 -18.19
CA ALA A 45 -8.44 -6.91 -17.28
C ALA A 45 -8.36 -7.83 -16.04
N ARG A 46 -7.97 -9.10 -16.22
CA ARG A 46 -7.76 -10.04 -15.11
C ARG A 46 -6.62 -9.59 -14.20
N ASP A 47 -5.47 -9.23 -14.77
CA ASP A 47 -4.31 -8.77 -13.99
C ASP A 47 -4.65 -7.51 -13.17
N ILE A 48 -5.45 -6.58 -13.73
CA ILE A 48 -5.94 -5.38 -13.02
C ILE A 48 -6.89 -5.77 -11.87
N GLN A 49 -7.81 -6.71 -12.10
CA GLN A 49 -8.76 -7.15 -11.08
C GLN A 49 -8.06 -7.92 -9.94
N GLU A 50 -7.05 -8.71 -10.27
CA GLU A 50 -6.23 -9.44 -9.31
C GLU A 50 -5.46 -8.46 -8.41
N TYR A 51 -4.85 -7.41 -8.98
CA TYR A 51 -4.17 -6.36 -8.22
C TYR A 51 -5.09 -5.64 -7.22
N LYS A 52 -6.36 -5.40 -7.59
CA LYS A 52 -7.35 -4.80 -6.69
C LYS A 52 -7.76 -5.69 -5.53
N THR A 53 -7.66 -7.01 -5.72
CA THR A 53 -8.13 -8.01 -4.74
C THR A 53 -6.99 -8.47 -3.83
N PHE A 54 -5.78 -8.54 -4.35
CA PHE A 54 -4.59 -8.96 -3.66
C PHE A 54 -3.44 -8.03 -4.05
N ILE A 55 -2.73 -7.49 -3.06
CA ILE A 55 -1.54 -6.67 -3.28
C ILE A 55 -0.37 -7.62 -3.59
N PRO A 56 0.12 -7.70 -4.85
CA PRO A 56 1.14 -8.67 -5.22
C PRO A 56 2.56 -8.20 -4.86
N CYS A 57 2.71 -6.95 -4.45
CA CYS A 57 3.99 -6.35 -4.14
C CYS A 57 3.84 -5.09 -3.29
N LEU A 58 4.84 -4.78 -2.49
CA LEU A 58 4.97 -3.47 -1.85
C LEU A 58 6.21 -2.77 -2.39
N ARG A 59 6.26 -1.46 -2.16
CA ARG A 59 7.50 -0.71 -2.31
C ARG A 59 8.18 -0.68 -0.96
N SER A 60 9.40 -1.21 -0.88
CA SER A 60 10.15 -1.22 0.37
C SER A 60 10.32 0.20 0.90
N SER A 61 9.97 0.37 2.17
CA SER A 61 10.17 1.63 2.88
C SER A 61 11.64 2.04 3.01
N THR A 62 12.57 1.09 2.88
CA THR A 62 14.01 1.30 3.10
C THR A 62 14.79 1.44 1.79
N SER A 63 14.59 0.52 0.85
CA SER A 63 15.31 0.52 -0.43
C SER A 63 14.55 1.22 -1.56
N GLY A 64 13.25 1.49 -1.38
CA GLY A 64 12.40 2.04 -2.44
C GLY A 64 12.14 1.07 -3.61
N THR A 65 12.64 -0.17 -3.52
CA THR A 65 12.48 -1.20 -4.56
C THR A 65 11.18 -1.96 -4.39
N ARG A 66 10.72 -2.63 -5.47
CA ARG A 66 9.52 -3.46 -5.45
C ARG A 66 9.84 -4.80 -4.79
N ILE A 67 9.21 -5.08 -3.66
CA ILE A 67 9.28 -6.37 -2.95
C ILE A 67 8.03 -7.19 -3.27
N THR A 68 8.22 -8.46 -3.63
CA THR A 68 7.14 -9.39 -4.03
C THR A 68 7.05 -10.61 -3.10
N SER A 69 8.07 -10.83 -2.27
CA SER A 69 8.06 -11.90 -1.27
C SER A 69 7.09 -11.53 -0.15
N ARG A 70 6.16 -12.43 0.15
CA ARG A 70 5.18 -12.25 1.23
C ARG A 70 5.86 -11.96 2.57
N THR A 71 6.92 -12.71 2.90
CA THR A 71 7.65 -12.54 4.16
C THR A 71 8.31 -11.17 4.25
N GLU A 72 8.92 -10.70 3.15
CA GLU A 72 9.54 -9.36 3.12
C GLU A 72 8.48 -8.26 3.20
N MET A 73 7.34 -8.44 2.53
CA MET A 73 6.21 -7.52 2.60
C MET A 73 5.66 -7.42 4.03
N GLU A 74 5.46 -8.55 4.71
CA GLU A 74 4.99 -8.59 6.11
C GLU A 74 5.99 -7.93 7.06
N GLN A 75 7.30 -8.14 6.87
CA GLN A 75 8.36 -7.49 7.64
C GLN A 75 8.39 -5.98 7.44
N ASP A 76 8.31 -5.50 6.20
CA ASP A 76 8.33 -4.07 5.89
C ASP A 76 7.06 -3.38 6.43
N ILE A 77 5.89 -4.02 6.31
CA ILE A 77 4.64 -3.57 6.94
C ILE A 77 4.82 -3.47 8.46
N GLN A 78 5.37 -4.51 9.10
CA GLN A 78 5.58 -4.53 10.54
C GLN A 78 6.52 -3.40 10.98
N GLN A 79 7.57 -3.13 10.20
CA GLN A 79 8.51 -2.04 10.47
C GLN A 79 7.84 -0.67 10.31
N ILE A 80 7.04 -0.47 9.27
CA ILE A 80 6.28 0.76 9.03
C ILE A 80 5.35 1.03 10.22
N TYR A 81 4.51 0.06 10.60
CA TYR A 81 3.61 0.23 11.74
C TYR A 81 4.36 0.41 13.07
N SER A 82 5.45 -0.32 13.27
CA SER A 82 6.28 -0.16 14.48
C SER A 82 6.85 1.25 14.58
N LYS A 83 7.32 1.84 13.48
CA LYS A 83 7.80 3.24 13.45
C LYS A 83 6.66 4.21 13.71
N LEU A 84 5.52 4.02 13.06
CA LEU A 84 4.34 4.88 13.19
C LEU A 84 3.85 4.99 14.64
N PHE A 85 3.91 3.90 15.41
CA PHE A 85 3.39 3.85 16.77
C PHE A 85 4.43 3.99 17.89
N ARG A 86 5.73 3.97 17.57
CA ARG A 86 6.79 4.24 18.56
C ARG A 86 6.78 5.69 19.05
N SER A 87 6.22 6.64 18.29
CA SER A 87 6.28 8.08 18.61
C SER A 87 5.30 8.57 19.70
N ASN A 88 4.35 7.75 20.16
CA ASN A 88 3.27 8.22 21.07
C ASN A 88 3.38 7.71 22.52
N ARG A 89 4.45 7.01 22.89
CA ARG A 89 4.71 6.68 24.30
C ARG A 89 5.86 7.55 24.80
N GLY A 90 5.52 8.75 25.28
CA GLY A 90 6.41 9.42 26.24
C GLY A 90 6.69 8.49 27.42
N PRO A 91 7.82 8.63 28.13
CA PRO A 91 8.12 7.79 29.28
C PRO A 91 6.96 7.82 30.28
N PRO A 92 6.64 6.69 30.94
CA PRO A 92 5.58 6.66 31.94
C PRO A 92 5.91 7.68 33.03
N VAL A 93 5.03 8.67 33.21
CA VAL A 93 5.09 9.56 34.37
C VAL A 93 4.69 8.72 35.57
N ILE A 94 5.69 8.24 36.31
CA ILE A 94 5.50 7.59 37.60
C ILE A 94 5.04 8.70 38.56
N LYS A 95 3.80 8.61 39.03
CA LYS A 95 3.27 9.43 40.14
C LYS A 95 3.62 8.79 41.47
#